data_AF-A0A453KHE3-F1
#
_entry.id   AF-A0A453KHE3-F1
#
_cell.length_a   1.000
_cell.length_b   1.000
_cell.length_c   1.000
_cell.angle_alpha   90.00
_cell.angle_beta   90.00
_cell.angle_gamma   90.00
#
_symmetry.space_group_name_H-M   'P 1'
#
loop_
_entity.id
_entity.type
_entity.pdbx_description
1 polymer ?
#
loop_
_entity_poly.entity_id
_entity_poly.type
_entity_poly.pdbx_seq_one_letter_code
_entity_poly.pdbx_strand_id
1 'polypeptide(L)'
;MPCLLLHAQCVASSCIELTSVQTFVSLTVHILRLLAAPFTFLSGHVVVTLSVQIYLISDDDVAGFENADRGCCGTGMFEAGYFCSLSTSLLCTNPDKYVFFDAIHPTERMYNMLADKVMNTTLHVFL
;
A
#
# COMPACT_ATOMS: atom_id res chain seq x y z
N MET A 1 6.30 11.91 17.49
CA MET A 1 5.32 12.51 18.44
C MET A 1 4.29 11.43 18.77
N PRO A 2 3.94 11.15 20.03
CA PRO A 2 3.04 10.03 20.34
C PRO A 2 1.59 10.39 19.95
N CYS A 3 0.91 9.45 19.30
CA CYS A 3 -0.48 9.61 18.87
C CYS A 3 -1.39 9.92 20.07
N LEU A 4 -2.05 11.07 20.02
CA LEU A 4 -2.90 11.58 21.10
C LEU A 4 -4.41 11.46 20.79
N LEU A 5 -4.81 10.60 19.86
CA LEU A 5 -6.21 10.43 19.45
C LEU A 5 -6.64 8.96 19.56
N LEU A 6 -7.85 8.77 20.10
CA LEU A 6 -8.48 7.49 20.48
C LEU A 6 -8.76 6.54 19.28
N HIS A 7 -8.37 6.92 18.06
CA HIS A 7 -8.63 6.19 16.81
C HIS A 7 -7.42 6.18 15.85
N ALA A 8 -6.19 6.00 16.37
CA ALA A 8 -4.99 5.87 15.55
C ALA A 8 -4.21 4.58 15.89
N GLN A 9 -3.63 3.93 14.86
CA GLN A 9 -2.66 2.85 15.02
C GLN A 9 -1.27 3.34 14.57
N CYS A 10 -0.24 3.03 15.36
CA CYS A 10 1.15 3.28 14.99
C CYS A 10 1.62 2.16 14.05
N VAL A 11 1.85 2.48 12.78
CA VAL A 11 2.61 1.63 11.85
C VAL A 11 3.63 2.53 11.17
N ALA A 12 4.92 2.17 11.23
CA ALA A 12 6.06 2.92 10.66
C ALA A 12 6.08 4.42 11.04
N SER A 13 6.46 4.71 12.29
CA SER A 13 6.83 6.05 12.82
C SER A 13 5.76 7.16 12.77
N SER A 14 4.62 6.91 12.13
CA SER A 14 3.57 7.89 11.84
C SER A 14 2.23 7.47 12.46
N CYS A 15 1.42 8.46 12.85
CA CYS A 15 0.07 8.25 13.37
C CYS A 15 -0.88 8.16 12.18
N ILE A 16 -1.29 6.95 11.83
CA ILE A 16 -2.18 6.72 10.71
C ILE A 16 -3.61 6.63 11.26
N GLU A 17 -4.50 7.50 10.75
CA GLU A 17 -5.93 7.47 11.06
C GLU A 17 -6.54 6.11 10.68
N LEU A 18 -7.51 5.61 11.44
CA LEU A 18 -8.19 4.32 11.19
C LEU A 18 -8.88 4.22 9.81
N THR A 19 -8.93 5.32 9.08
CA THR A 19 -9.56 5.44 7.75
C THR A 19 -8.55 5.38 6.60
N SER A 20 -7.24 5.33 6.87
CA SER A 20 -6.22 5.30 5.81
C SER A 20 -6.14 3.95 5.09
N VAL A 21 -5.72 4.01 3.82
CA VAL A 21 -5.41 2.85 2.97
C VAL A 21 -4.45 1.89 3.68
N GLN A 22 -3.44 2.37 4.40
CA GLN A 22 -2.51 1.50 5.12
C GLN A 22 -3.18 0.68 6.23
N THR A 23 -4.16 1.25 6.93
CA THR A 23 -4.94 0.51 7.94
C THR A 23 -5.78 -0.57 7.28
N PHE A 24 -6.44 -0.24 6.16
CA PHE A 24 -7.20 -1.21 5.37
C PHE A 24 -6.30 -2.34 4.87
N VAL A 25 -5.16 -2.01 4.26
CA VAL A 25 -4.14 -2.97 3.79
C VAL A 25 -3.66 -3.88 4.92
N SER A 26 -3.27 -3.30 6.05
CA SER A 26 -2.73 -4.04 7.20
C SER A 26 -3.77 -5.01 7.78
N LEU A 27 -5.02 -4.58 7.88
CA LEU A 27 -6.15 -5.42 8.29
C LEU A 27 -6.42 -6.53 7.26
N THR A 28 -6.36 -6.21 5.97
CA THR A 28 -6.57 -7.17 4.88
C THR A 28 -5.49 -8.26 4.93
N VAL A 29 -4.22 -7.90 5.11
CA VAL A 29 -3.11 -8.85 5.29
C VAL A 29 -3.32 -9.69 6.55
N HIS A 30 -3.76 -9.09 7.65
CA HIS A 30 -4.02 -9.81 8.90
C HIS A 30 -5.16 -10.84 8.75
N ILE A 31 -6.30 -10.43 8.18
CA ILE A 31 -7.44 -11.30 7.91
C ILE A 31 -7.06 -12.40 6.92
N LEU A 32 -6.33 -12.07 5.86
CA LEU A 32 -5.93 -13.04 4.84
C LEU A 32 -4.95 -14.08 5.39
N ARG A 33 -4.06 -13.71 6.33
CA ARG A 33 -3.23 -14.67 7.08
C ARG A 33 -4.07 -15.64 7.93
N LEU A 34 -5.20 -15.18 8.48
CA LEU A 34 -6.13 -16.03 9.26
C LEU A 34 -6.98 -16.94 8.36
N LEU A 35 -7.41 -16.46 7.19
CA LEU A 35 -8.29 -17.17 6.27
C LEU A 35 -7.56 -18.09 5.27
N ALA A 36 -6.27 -17.86 4.99
CA ALA A 36 -5.48 -18.63 4.03
C ALA A 36 -4.87 -19.93 4.61
N ALA A 37 -5.05 -20.20 5.91
CA ALA A 37 -4.59 -21.43 6.56
C ALA A 37 -4.99 -22.75 5.84
N PRO A 38 -6.15 -22.86 5.13
CA PRO A 38 -6.54 -24.08 4.43
C PRO A 38 -6.32 -24.10 2.90
N PHE A 39 -5.93 -23.00 2.24
CA PHE A 39 -5.77 -22.91 0.77
C PHE A 39 -4.41 -22.32 0.38
N THR A 40 -3.33 -23.04 0.63
CA THR A 40 -1.94 -22.54 0.63
C THR A 40 -1.38 -22.08 -0.72
N PHE A 41 -1.93 -22.50 -1.87
CA PHE A 41 -1.24 -22.33 -3.16
C PHE A 41 -1.66 -21.09 -3.97
N LEU A 42 -2.96 -20.78 -4.08
CA LEU A 42 -3.44 -19.63 -4.86
C LEU A 42 -3.50 -18.34 -4.03
N SER A 43 -3.78 -18.46 -2.73
CA SER A 43 -3.70 -17.34 -1.78
C SER A 43 -2.26 -16.90 -1.55
N GLY A 44 -1.28 -17.83 -1.63
CA GLY A 44 0.14 -17.53 -1.46
C GLY A 44 0.64 -16.47 -2.43
N HIS A 45 0.36 -16.59 -3.73
CA HIS A 45 0.86 -15.61 -4.72
C HIS A 45 0.30 -14.20 -4.52
N VAL A 46 -1.01 -14.06 -4.25
CA VAL A 46 -1.66 -12.75 -4.06
C VAL A 46 -1.30 -12.12 -2.71
N VAL A 47 -1.20 -12.93 -1.65
CA VAL A 47 -0.73 -12.47 -0.33
C VAL A 47 0.72 -12.00 -0.41
N VAL A 48 1.58 -12.78 -1.09
CA VAL A 48 3.01 -12.50 -1.17
C VAL A 48 3.28 -11.24 -1.97
N THR A 49 2.65 -11.03 -3.13
CA THR A 49 2.88 -9.81 -3.90
C THR A 49 2.41 -8.55 -3.19
N LEU A 50 1.23 -8.59 -2.55
CA LEU A 50 0.71 -7.44 -1.78
C LEU A 50 1.57 -7.15 -0.55
N SER A 51 1.93 -8.17 0.23
CA SER A 51 2.69 -7.98 1.49
C SER A 51 4.15 -7.60 1.30
N VAL A 52 4.80 -8.09 0.23
CA VAL A 52 6.19 -7.73 -0.08
C VAL A 52 6.29 -6.25 -0.45
N GLN A 53 5.35 -5.72 -1.24
CA GLN A 53 5.41 -4.33 -1.70
C GLN A 53 5.35 -3.34 -0.53
N ILE A 54 4.44 -3.57 0.44
CA ILE A 54 4.27 -2.70 1.60
C ILE A 54 5.50 -2.74 2.51
N TYR A 55 6.11 -3.92 2.68
CA TYR A 55 7.27 -4.07 3.56
C TYR A 55 8.53 -3.36 3.02
N LEU A 56 8.60 -3.14 1.70
CA LEU A 56 9.73 -2.47 1.07
C LEU A 56 9.63 -0.93 1.10
N ILE A 57 8.43 -0.39 1.31
CA ILE A 57 8.18 1.06 1.43
C ILE A 57 8.64 1.53 2.80
N SER A 58 9.52 2.54 2.81
CA SER A 58 10.04 3.19 4.02
C SER A 58 9.61 4.66 4.10
N ASP A 59 9.77 5.27 5.28
CA ASP A 59 9.45 6.69 5.53
C ASP A 59 10.18 7.63 4.55
N ASP A 60 11.41 7.28 4.17
CA ASP A 60 12.19 8.05 3.18
C ASP A 60 11.61 7.93 1.77
N ASP A 61 11.04 6.77 1.41
CA ASP A 61 10.43 6.56 0.09
C ASP A 61 9.13 7.38 -0.06
N VAL A 62 8.37 7.57 1.03
CA VAL A 62 7.11 8.33 1.02
C VAL A 62 7.30 9.84 1.12
N ALA A 63 8.46 10.34 1.57
CA ALA A 63 8.73 11.76 1.73
C ALA A 63 8.63 12.58 0.42
N GLY A 64 8.70 11.91 -0.74
CA GLY A 64 8.54 12.53 -2.06
C GLY A 64 7.11 12.58 -2.60
N PHE A 65 6.11 12.15 -1.83
CA PHE A 65 4.70 12.08 -2.22
C PHE A 65 3.86 13.09 -1.41
N GLU A 66 2.80 13.60 -2.04
CA GLU A 66 1.85 14.52 -1.37
C GLU A 66 0.82 13.75 -0.54
N ASN A 67 0.58 12.46 -0.86
CA ASN A 67 -0.38 11.65 -0.14
C ASN A 67 0.07 10.18 -0.03
N ALA A 68 0.21 9.71 1.20
CA ALA A 68 0.50 8.31 1.53
C ALA A 68 -0.70 7.58 2.17
N ASP A 69 -1.71 8.33 2.62
CA ASP A 69 -2.82 7.82 3.42
C ASP A 69 -4.04 7.43 2.57
N ARG A 70 -4.14 7.97 1.35
CA ARG A 70 -5.27 7.73 0.45
C ARG A 70 -4.83 7.23 -0.91
N GLY A 71 -5.71 6.45 -1.54
CA GLY A 71 -5.59 6.06 -2.94
C GLY A 71 -5.95 7.21 -3.88
N CYS A 72 -5.35 7.21 -5.06
CA CYS A 72 -5.72 8.12 -6.16
C CYS A 72 -7.14 7.85 -6.69
N CYS A 73 -7.64 6.63 -6.55
CA CYS A 73 -8.94 6.21 -7.05
C CYS A 73 -10.08 6.33 -6.03
N GLY A 74 -11.25 6.78 -6.50
CA GLY A 74 -12.51 6.66 -5.76
C GLY A 74 -12.58 7.63 -4.60
N THR A 75 -12.99 7.18 -3.42
CA THR A 75 -12.84 7.98 -2.20
C THR A 75 -11.41 7.95 -1.65
N GLY A 76 -10.60 7.01 -2.15
CA GLY A 76 -9.21 6.81 -1.78
C GLY A 76 -9.03 6.04 -0.47
N MET A 77 -9.99 5.20 -0.07
CA MET A 77 -10.01 4.61 1.28
C MET A 77 -9.90 3.07 1.25
N PHE A 78 -10.82 2.39 0.57
CA PHE A 78 -10.89 0.92 0.52
C PHE A 78 -11.17 0.38 -0.89
N GLU A 79 -11.32 1.27 -1.87
CA GLU A 79 -11.59 0.91 -3.25
C GLU A 79 -10.38 0.28 -3.91
N ALA A 80 -10.59 -0.86 -4.56
CA ALA A 80 -9.61 -1.54 -5.39
C ALA A 80 -10.30 -2.27 -6.55
N GLY A 81 -9.56 -2.56 -7.62
CA GLY A 81 -10.04 -3.36 -8.76
C GLY A 81 -11.35 -2.83 -9.38
N TYR A 82 -12.43 -3.61 -9.29
CA TYR A 82 -13.71 -3.28 -9.92
C TYR A 82 -14.33 -1.97 -9.40
N PHE A 83 -14.19 -1.68 -8.10
CA PHE A 83 -14.68 -0.43 -7.51
C PHE A 83 -13.95 0.80 -8.08
N CYS A 84 -12.68 0.63 -8.48
CA CYS A 84 -11.94 1.67 -9.18
C CYS A 84 -12.30 1.79 -10.65
N SER A 85 -12.62 0.68 -11.31
CA SER A 85 -13.05 0.68 -12.72
C SER A 85 -14.41 1.34 -12.94
N LEU A 86 -15.32 1.28 -11.96
CA LEU A 86 -16.63 1.95 -12.03
C LEU A 86 -16.55 3.46 -11.75
N SER A 87 -15.49 3.89 -11.06
CA SER A 87 -15.35 5.22 -10.49
C SER A 87 -14.32 6.05 -11.22
N THR A 88 -14.11 5.84 -12.52
CA THR A 88 -13.08 6.55 -13.30
C THR A 88 -13.24 8.07 -13.29
N SER A 89 -14.46 8.57 -13.01
CA SER A 89 -14.75 9.99 -12.78
C SER A 89 -14.21 10.54 -11.44
N LEU A 90 -13.78 9.67 -10.53
CA LEU A 90 -13.19 9.96 -9.22
C LEU A 90 -11.69 9.60 -9.17
N LEU A 91 -11.02 9.56 -10.33
CA LEU A 91 -9.57 9.46 -10.37
C LEU A 91 -8.94 10.80 -10.03
N CYS A 92 -7.86 10.78 -9.26
CA CYS A 92 -7.05 11.95 -8.99
C CYS A 92 -6.41 12.49 -10.28
N THR A 93 -6.14 13.80 -10.32
CA THR A 93 -5.60 14.47 -11.53
C THR A 93 -4.16 14.07 -11.85
N ASN A 94 -3.36 13.73 -10.82
CA ASN A 94 -1.98 13.32 -11.01
C ASN A 94 -1.62 12.17 -10.03
N PRO A 95 -1.51 10.92 -10.53
CA PRO A 95 -1.18 9.77 -9.70
C PRO A 95 0.25 9.81 -9.16
N ASP A 96 1.18 10.54 -9.77
CA ASP A 96 2.58 10.61 -9.31
C ASP A 96 2.72 11.28 -7.94
N LYS A 97 1.67 11.99 -7.49
CA LYS A 97 1.63 12.62 -6.16
C LYS A 97 1.21 11.67 -5.05
N TYR A 98 0.72 10.48 -5.40
CA TYR A 98 0.17 9.51 -4.46
C TYR A 98 1.08 8.29 -4.34
N VAL A 99 1.24 7.75 -3.13
CA VAL A 99 1.94 6.48 -2.91
C VAL A 99 1.10 5.32 -3.47
N PHE A 100 -0.22 5.39 -3.25
CA PHE A 100 -1.17 4.33 -3.61
C PHE A 100 -2.09 4.76 -4.75
N PHE A 101 -2.26 3.89 -5.74
CA PHE A 101 -3.24 4.08 -6.80
C PHE A 101 -4.63 3.73 -6.29
N ASP A 102 -4.75 2.55 -5.68
CA ASP A 102 -5.95 2.05 -5.03
C ASP A 102 -5.63 1.55 -3.62
N ALA A 103 -6.60 0.97 -2.93
CA ALA A 103 -6.42 0.57 -1.54
C ALA A 103 -5.43 -0.59 -1.31
N ILE A 104 -4.86 -1.23 -2.34
CA ILE A 104 -3.89 -2.33 -2.17
C ILE A 104 -2.69 -2.26 -3.13
N HIS A 105 -2.76 -1.45 -4.19
CA HIS A 105 -1.71 -1.30 -5.19
C HIS A 105 -1.07 0.09 -5.12
N PRO A 106 0.28 0.17 -5.05
CA PRO A 106 1.01 1.41 -5.26
C PRO A 106 0.79 2.05 -6.64
N THR A 107 1.15 3.32 -6.76
CA THR A 107 1.22 4.00 -8.05
C THR A 107 2.43 3.54 -8.86
N GLU A 108 2.41 3.78 -10.17
CA GLU A 108 3.53 3.46 -11.06
C GLU A 108 4.85 4.10 -10.59
N ARG A 109 4.81 5.37 -10.15
CA ARG A 109 5.97 6.06 -9.58
C ARG A 109 6.56 5.29 -8.39
N MET A 110 5.72 4.84 -7.47
CA MET A 110 6.17 4.07 -6.31
C MET A 110 6.71 2.70 -6.73
N TYR A 111 6.07 2.02 -7.68
CA TYR A 111 6.60 0.77 -8.23
C TYR A 111 7.98 0.94 -8.86
N ASN A 112 8.22 2.02 -9.62
CA ASN A 112 9.54 2.31 -10.20
C ASN A 112 10.61 2.49 -9.11
N MET A 113 10.32 3.26 -8.07
CA MET A 113 11.24 3.45 -6.94
C MET A 113 11.56 2.12 -6.23
N LEU A 114 10.55 1.27 -6.03
CA LEU A 114 10.72 -0.03 -5.38
C LEU A 114 11.49 -1.01 -6.26
N ALA A 115 11.26 -1.00 -7.58
CA ALA A 115 12.05 -1.78 -8.52
C ALA A 115 13.52 -1.35 -8.48
N ASP A 116 13.81 -0.06 -8.56
CA ASP A 116 15.18 0.47 -8.48
C ASP A 116 15.86 0.07 -7.18
N LYS A 117 15.14 0.16 -6.05
CA LYS A 117 15.62 -0.27 -4.73
C LYS A 117 15.99 -1.75 -4.75
N VAL A 118 15.09 -2.64 -5.18
CA VAL A 118 15.34 -4.08 -5.21
C VAL A 118 16.48 -4.45 -6.16
N MET A 119 16.55 -3.81 -7.33
CA MET A 119 17.64 -4.03 -8.29
C MET A 119 18.99 -3.60 -7.70
N ASN A 120 19.01 -2.47 -6.99
CA ASN A 120 20.24 -1.95 -6.40
C ASN A 120 20.60 -2.62 -5.06
N THR A 121 19.68 -3.24 -4.32
CA THR A 121 19.97 -3.88 -3.02
C THR A 121 20.06 -5.40 -3.06
N THR A 122 19.39 -6.04 -4.02
CA THR A 122 19.25 -7.50 -4.02
C THR A 122 19.89 -8.10 -5.27
N LEU A 123 19.65 -7.52 -6.45
CA LEU A 123 20.20 -8.09 -7.68
C LEU A 123 21.72 -7.92 -7.77
N HIS A 124 22.30 -6.85 -7.21
CA HIS A 124 23.76 -6.67 -7.16
C HIS A 124 24.49 -7.78 -6.37
N VAL A 125 23.78 -8.57 -5.56
CA VAL A 125 24.36 -9.71 -4.82
C VAL A 125 24.53 -10.93 -5.73
N PHE A 126 23.76 -10.99 -6.82
CA PHE A 126 23.72 -12.11 -7.76
C PHE A 126 24.42 -11.80 -9.10
N LEU A 127 24.90 -10.57 -9.29
CA LEU A 127 25.71 -10.12 -10.42
C LEU A 127 27.16 -9.91 -9.99
#